data_AF-A0A9E1SK01-F1
#
_entry.id   AF-A0A9E1SK01-F1
#
_cell.length_a   1.000
_cell.length_b   1.000
_cell.length_c   1.000
_cell.angle_alpha   90.00
_cell.angle_beta   90.00
_cell.angle_gamma   90.00
#
_symmetry.space_group_name_H-M   'P 1'
#
loop_
_entity.id
_entity.type
_entity.pdbx_description
1 polymer ?
#
loop_
_entity_poly.entity_id
_entity_poly.type
_entity_poly.pdbx_seq_one_letter_code
_entity_poly.pdbx_strand_id
1 'polypeptide(L)'
;MIKKNRDVVIVDPGDSSPVLSLLKKEGFNLKGILITHKHADHIGGIEDLIKFYPDVKIYGPKNEFNFTYDLVSNNDLITINELGISFRVIETPGHTLDHIVFADKNHLFCGDTLFGCGCGKLFEGTFSQMHTSLKLLSKLPGSIKIFCAHEYTKKNIEFALTEEK
;
A
#
# COMPACT_ATOMS: atom_id res chain seq x y z
N MET A 1 6.60 -3.55 5.06
CA MET A 1 7.99 -3.05 5.13
C MET A 1 8.84 -3.71 4.07
N ILE A 2 9.64 -2.92 3.36
CA ILE A 2 10.62 -3.34 2.35
C ILE A 2 11.99 -2.93 2.90
N LYS A 3 12.99 -3.80 2.80
CA LYS A 3 14.31 -3.54 3.41
C LYS A 3 15.47 -3.93 2.50
N LYS A 4 16.55 -3.15 2.55
CA LYS A 4 17.86 -3.49 2.01
C LYS A 4 18.94 -2.93 2.92
N ASN A 5 19.83 -3.79 3.41
CA ASN A 5 20.78 -3.43 4.47
C ASN A 5 20.06 -2.83 5.68
N ARG A 6 20.40 -1.59 6.05
CA ARG A 6 19.72 -0.84 7.12
C ARG A 6 18.61 0.08 6.62
N ASP A 7 18.45 0.25 5.32
CA ASP A 7 17.48 1.18 4.76
C ASP A 7 16.14 0.48 4.53
N VAL A 8 15.06 1.16 4.93
CA VAL A 8 13.70 0.60 4.87
C VAL A 8 12.70 1.57 4.27
N VAL A 9 11.68 0.98 3.63
CA VAL A 9 10.48 1.66 3.16
C VAL A 9 9.27 1.02 3.85
N ILE A 10 8.37 1.84 4.36
CA ILE A 10 7.15 1.38 5.02
C ILE A 10 5.97 1.64 4.08
N VAL A 11 5.02 0.72 4.06
CA VAL A 11 3.78 0.85 3.31
C VAL A 11 2.67 0.95 4.33
N ASP A 12 1.82 1.96 4.21
CA ASP A 12 0.63 2.19 5.03
C ASP A 12 0.85 2.07 6.56
N PRO A 13 1.70 2.92 7.18
CA PRO A 13 1.87 2.91 8.63
C PRO A 13 0.66 3.52 9.35
N GLY A 14 -0.37 2.71 9.60
CA GLY A 14 -1.56 3.10 10.39
C GLY A 14 -1.27 3.46 11.86
N ASP A 15 -0.24 2.85 12.44
CA ASP A 15 0.23 3.10 13.80
C ASP A 15 1.76 3.30 13.78
N SER A 16 2.21 4.40 14.36
CA SER A 16 3.63 4.76 14.45
C SER A 16 4.39 3.89 15.46
N SER A 17 3.72 3.44 16.52
CA SER A 17 4.32 2.76 17.68
C SER A 17 5.09 1.48 17.30
N PRO A 18 4.50 0.50 16.59
CA PRO A 18 5.22 -0.71 16.20
C PRO A 18 6.34 -0.40 15.20
N VAL A 19 6.16 0.60 14.34
CA VAL A 19 7.15 1.00 13.34
C VAL A 19 8.37 1.63 14.04
N LEU A 20 8.18 2.64 14.88
CA LEU A 20 9.25 3.29 15.64
C LEU A 20 10.01 2.31 16.53
N SER A 21 9.30 1.39 17.19
CA SER A 21 9.90 0.34 18.01
C SER A 21 10.83 -0.54 17.18
N LEU A 22 10.38 -1.00 16.00
CA LEU A 22 11.17 -1.81 15.10
C LEU A 22 12.38 -1.06 14.55
N LEU A 23 12.19 0.18 14.07
CA LEU A 23 13.26 1.01 13.52
C LEU A 23 14.38 1.23 14.55
N LYS A 24 14.00 1.57 15.78
CA LYS A 24 14.95 1.78 16.88
C LYS A 24 15.68 0.50 17.28
N LYS A 25 14.93 -0.61 17.43
CA LYS A 25 15.49 -1.89 17.87
C LYS A 25 16.51 -2.43 16.89
N GLU A 26 16.22 -2.36 15.59
CA GLU A 26 17.05 -2.94 14.53
C GLU A 26 18.06 -1.95 13.96
N GLY A 27 18.00 -0.67 14.35
CA GLY A 27 18.87 0.38 13.83
C GLY A 27 18.64 0.67 12.35
N PHE A 28 17.37 0.64 11.91
CA PHE A 28 16.99 0.91 10.53
C PHE A 28 16.83 2.41 10.25
N ASN A 29 17.16 2.81 9.03
CA ASN A 29 16.95 4.14 8.50
C ASN A 29 15.68 4.12 7.65
N LEU A 30 14.68 4.89 8.06
CA LEU A 30 13.48 5.08 7.26
C LEU A 30 13.79 5.98 6.06
N LYS A 31 13.64 5.46 4.85
CA LYS A 31 13.92 6.17 3.59
C LYS A 31 12.67 6.60 2.84
N GLY A 32 11.58 5.84 2.99
CA GLY A 32 10.34 6.13 2.30
C GLY A 32 9.10 5.60 3.00
N ILE A 33 7.98 6.27 2.76
CA ILE A 33 6.63 5.83 3.11
C ILE A 33 5.82 5.79 1.81
N LEU A 34 5.13 4.68 1.57
CA LEU A 34 4.18 4.51 0.47
C LEU A 34 2.76 4.46 1.05
N ILE A 35 1.86 5.30 0.52
CA ILE A 35 0.46 5.37 0.92
C ILE A 35 -0.40 4.84 -0.22
N THR A 36 -1.21 3.81 0.04
CA THR A 36 -2.14 3.26 -0.95
C THR A 36 -3.42 4.09 -1.05
N HIS A 37 -3.95 4.55 0.09
CA HIS A 37 -5.16 5.37 0.16
C HIS A 37 -5.29 6.08 1.52
N LYS A 38 -6.31 6.93 1.66
CA LYS A 38 -6.48 7.87 2.78
C LYS A 38 -6.99 7.31 4.11
N HIS A 39 -7.37 6.04 4.23
CA HIS A 39 -8.00 5.59 5.47
C HIS A 39 -7.04 5.66 6.66
N ALA A 40 -7.59 5.98 7.84
CA ALA A 40 -6.81 6.32 9.03
C ALA A 40 -5.92 5.17 9.50
N ASP A 41 -6.36 3.92 9.34
CA ASP A 41 -5.58 2.71 9.63
C ASP A 41 -4.44 2.45 8.63
N HIS A 42 -4.28 3.28 7.60
CA HIS A 42 -3.16 3.26 6.66
C HIS A 42 -2.22 4.46 6.82
N ILE A 43 -2.73 5.62 7.29
CA ILE A 43 -1.94 6.85 7.38
C ILE A 43 -1.73 7.37 8.81
N GLY A 44 -2.40 6.78 9.80
CA GLY A 44 -2.52 7.32 11.16
C GLY A 44 -1.20 7.48 11.91
N GLY A 45 -0.17 6.70 11.55
CA GLY A 45 1.14 6.79 12.16
C GLY A 45 2.09 7.80 11.51
N ILE A 46 1.73 8.41 10.37
CA ILE A 46 2.67 9.20 9.56
C ILE A 46 3.11 10.47 10.29
N GLU A 47 2.18 11.24 10.87
CA GLU A 47 2.50 12.49 11.57
C GLU A 47 3.45 12.30 12.75
N ASP A 48 3.37 11.16 13.43
CA ASP A 48 4.32 10.81 14.48
C ASP A 48 5.66 10.37 13.91
N LEU A 49 5.67 9.58 12.83
CA LEU A 49 6.90 9.13 12.18
C LEU A 49 7.75 10.31 11.67
N ILE A 50 7.14 11.32 11.05
CA ILE A 50 7.86 12.49 10.53
C ILE A 50 8.48 13.37 11.62
N LYS A 51 8.00 13.31 12.87
CA LYS A 51 8.66 13.98 14.01
C LYS A 51 10.05 13.39 14.30
N PHE A 52 10.24 12.09 14.06
CA PHE A 52 11.52 11.40 14.24
C PHE A 52 12.34 11.32 12.95
N TYR A 53 11.68 11.37 11.79
CA TYR A 53 12.29 11.25 10.46
C TYR A 53 11.80 12.39 9.54
N PRO A 54 12.20 13.65 9.79
CA PRO A 54 11.66 14.82 9.07
C PRO A 54 12.00 14.83 7.58
N ASP A 55 13.07 14.15 7.17
CA ASP A 55 13.52 14.09 5.77
C ASP A 55 12.97 12.87 5.00
N VAL A 56 12.09 12.08 5.60
CA VAL A 56 11.52 10.89 4.95
C VAL A 56 10.73 11.28 3.71
N LYS A 57 10.92 10.54 2.61
CA LYS A 57 10.08 10.70 1.41
C LYS A 57 8.75 10.00 1.59
N ILE A 58 7.66 10.68 1.26
CA ILE A 58 6.31 10.13 1.37
C ILE A 58 5.68 10.19 0.00
N TYR A 59 5.19 9.06 -0.51
CA TYR A 59 4.52 8.98 -1.80
C TYR A 59 3.07 8.54 -1.59
N GLY A 60 2.13 9.24 -2.20
CA GLY A 60 0.71 8.93 -2.04
C GLY A 60 -0.18 9.51 -3.15
N PRO A 61 -1.44 9.06 -3.21
CA PRO A 61 -2.39 9.55 -4.18
C PRO A 61 -2.83 10.98 -3.88
N LYS A 62 -3.57 11.59 -4.81
CA LYS A 62 -4.13 12.93 -4.62
C LYS A 62 -5.12 12.92 -3.46
N ASN A 63 -4.71 13.51 -2.34
CA ASN A 63 -5.56 13.73 -1.18
C ASN A 63 -5.15 14.96 -0.37
N GLU A 64 -6.01 15.33 0.59
CA GLU A 64 -5.75 16.40 1.56
C GLU A 64 -5.16 15.79 2.83
N PHE A 65 -3.84 15.54 2.81
CA PHE A 65 -3.10 15.10 3.99
C PHE A 65 -2.55 16.30 4.77
N ASN A 66 -2.42 16.17 6.09
CA ASN A 66 -1.87 17.19 6.98
C ASN A 66 -0.33 17.23 7.01
N PHE A 67 0.33 16.53 6.08
CA PHE A 67 1.77 16.42 5.97
C PHE A 67 2.21 16.59 4.50
N THR A 68 3.47 16.95 4.30
CA THR A 68 4.04 17.08 2.95
C THR A 68 4.30 15.70 2.36
N TYR A 69 3.94 15.51 1.10
CA TYR A 69 4.15 14.28 0.36
C TYR A 69 4.36 14.57 -1.13
N ASP A 70 5.02 13.64 -1.82
CA ASP A 70 5.15 13.61 -3.26
C ASP A 70 3.89 12.94 -3.84
N LEU A 71 3.08 13.73 -4.54
CA LEU A 71 1.90 13.24 -5.25
C LEU A 71 2.31 12.30 -6.38
N VAL A 72 1.68 11.13 -6.44
CA VAL A 72 1.86 10.15 -7.52
C VAL A 72 0.51 9.70 -8.08
N SER A 73 0.52 9.31 -9.34
CA SER A 73 -0.64 9.01 -10.16
C SER A 73 -0.39 7.84 -11.11
N ASN A 74 -1.42 7.41 -11.84
CA ASN A 74 -1.33 6.25 -12.72
C ASN A 74 -0.14 6.33 -13.71
N ASN A 75 0.62 5.24 -13.81
CA ASN A 75 1.83 5.06 -14.61
C ASN A 75 3.09 5.80 -14.13
N ASP A 76 3.03 6.56 -13.03
CA ASP A 76 4.25 7.11 -12.44
C ASP A 76 5.22 6.01 -12.00
N LEU A 77 6.51 6.32 -12.09
CA LEU A 77 7.60 5.44 -11.63
C LEU A 77 8.29 6.09 -10.44
N ILE A 78 8.06 5.53 -9.25
CA ILE A 78 8.76 5.94 -8.03
C ILE A 78 10.07 5.18 -7.97
N THR A 79 11.17 5.87 -7.68
CA THR A 79 12.47 5.24 -7.46
C THR A 79 13.04 5.65 -6.11
N ILE A 80 13.41 4.67 -5.30
CA ILE A 80 14.01 4.87 -3.98
C ILE A 80 15.46 4.35 -4.07
N ASN A 81 16.38 5.26 -4.38
CA ASN A 81 17.75 4.96 -4.76
C ASN A 81 18.53 4.21 -3.67
N GLU A 82 18.28 4.55 -2.40
CA GLU A 82 18.91 3.93 -1.24
C GLU A 82 18.65 2.42 -1.18
N LEU A 83 17.45 1.99 -1.57
CA LEU A 83 17.10 0.58 -1.68
C LEU A 83 17.37 0.01 -3.10
N GLY A 84 17.58 0.86 -4.10
CA GLY A 84 17.70 0.44 -5.50
C GLY A 84 16.43 -0.28 -5.99
N ILE A 85 15.27 0.21 -5.56
CA ILE A 85 13.95 -0.31 -5.92
C ILE A 85 13.15 0.76 -6.66
N SER A 86 12.29 0.31 -7.56
CA SER A 86 11.33 1.17 -8.25
C SER A 86 9.96 0.53 -8.30
N PHE A 87 8.92 1.35 -8.16
CA PHE A 87 7.52 0.93 -8.22
C PHE A 87 6.79 1.69 -9.30
N ARG A 88 6.05 0.96 -10.14
CA ARG A 88 5.04 1.56 -11.00
C ARG A 88 3.75 1.74 -10.19
N VAL A 89 3.19 2.93 -10.27
CA VAL A 89 1.91 3.28 -9.67
C VAL A 89 0.78 2.89 -10.61
N ILE A 90 -0.24 2.24 -10.08
CA ILE A 90 -1.45 1.86 -10.81
C ILE A 90 -2.64 2.33 -10.00
N GLU A 91 -3.50 3.15 -10.61
CA GLU A 91 -4.76 3.57 -9.99
C GLU A 91 -5.77 2.42 -9.99
N THR A 92 -6.39 2.20 -8.83
CA THR A 92 -7.34 1.12 -8.60
C THR A 92 -8.59 1.61 -7.87
N PRO A 93 -9.37 2.56 -8.44
CA PRO A 93 -10.56 3.06 -7.80
C PRO A 93 -11.54 1.91 -7.51
N GLY A 94 -12.15 1.95 -6.33
CA GLY A 94 -13.04 0.90 -5.86
C GLY A 94 -13.31 1.04 -4.37
N HIS A 95 -12.34 0.66 -3.55
CA HIS A 95 -12.44 0.82 -2.09
C HIS A 95 -12.63 2.29 -1.70
N THR A 96 -11.66 3.12 -2.12
CA THR A 96 -11.77 4.58 -2.21
C THR A 96 -11.57 5.01 -3.66
N LEU A 97 -11.92 6.26 -3.99
CA LEU A 97 -11.71 6.80 -5.35
C LEU A 97 -10.25 7.15 -5.63
N ASP A 98 -9.48 7.46 -4.60
CA ASP A 98 -8.06 7.83 -4.68
C ASP A 98 -7.10 6.62 -4.61
N HIS A 99 -7.62 5.40 -4.47
CA HIS A 99 -6.77 4.24 -4.20
C HIS A 99 -5.76 3.98 -5.33
N ILE A 100 -4.50 3.80 -4.95
CA ILE A 100 -3.40 3.37 -5.82
C ILE A 100 -2.72 2.12 -5.27
N VAL A 101 -2.05 1.38 -6.15
CA VAL A 101 -1.18 0.26 -5.78
C VAL A 101 0.23 0.47 -6.32
N PHE A 102 1.20 -0.12 -5.63
CA PHE A 102 2.62 -0.06 -6.01
C PHE A 102 3.08 -1.43 -6.48
N ALA A 103 3.53 -1.52 -7.73
CA ALA A 103 3.97 -2.77 -8.33
C ALA A 103 5.42 -2.68 -8.80
N ASP A 104 6.24 -3.67 -8.41
CA ASP A 104 7.52 -3.96 -9.07
C ASP A 104 7.42 -5.28 -9.86
N LYS A 105 8.56 -5.82 -10.32
CA LYS A 105 8.60 -7.07 -11.09
C LYS A 105 8.05 -8.29 -10.32
N ASN A 106 8.18 -8.30 -8.99
CA ASN A 106 7.99 -9.45 -8.12
C ASN A 106 6.98 -9.20 -6.98
N HIS A 107 6.64 -7.95 -6.68
CA HIS A 107 5.82 -7.58 -5.53
C HIS A 107 4.72 -6.60 -5.93
N LEU A 108 3.54 -6.76 -5.33
CA LEU A 108 2.41 -5.87 -5.42
C LEU A 108 1.97 -5.47 -4.01
N PHE A 109 2.04 -4.18 -3.69
CA PHE A 109 1.45 -3.62 -2.48
C PHE A 109 0.08 -3.03 -2.83
N CYS A 110 -0.97 -3.77 -2.52
CA CYS A 110 -2.31 -3.52 -3.07
C CYS A 110 -3.30 -2.87 -2.10
N GLY A 111 -2.85 -2.49 -0.89
CA GLY A 111 -3.71 -1.89 0.13
C GLY A 111 -4.97 -2.71 0.33
N ASP A 112 -6.10 -2.05 0.12
CA ASP A 112 -7.45 -2.58 0.33
C ASP A 112 -8.18 -2.90 -0.98
N THR A 113 -7.50 -2.86 -2.12
CA THR A 113 -8.11 -3.26 -3.39
C THR A 113 -8.27 -4.78 -3.49
N LEU A 114 -7.20 -5.53 -3.17
CA LEU A 114 -7.13 -6.99 -3.33
C LEU A 114 -6.65 -7.63 -2.02
N PHE A 115 -7.30 -8.71 -1.60
CA PHE A 115 -6.92 -9.53 -0.45
C PHE A 115 -6.71 -10.99 -0.85
N GLY A 116 -6.14 -11.79 0.05
CA GLY A 116 -6.22 -13.25 -0.06
C GLY A 116 -7.68 -13.70 -0.18
N CYS A 117 -8.03 -14.31 -1.32
CA CYS A 117 -9.37 -14.80 -1.65
C CYS A 117 -10.49 -13.74 -1.64
N GLY A 118 -10.19 -12.44 -1.70
CA GLY A 118 -11.23 -11.39 -1.61
C GLY A 118 -10.80 -10.03 -2.15
N CYS A 119 -11.65 -9.02 -1.96
CA CYS A 119 -11.40 -7.64 -2.36
C CYS A 119 -11.98 -6.64 -1.36
N GLY A 120 -11.60 -5.36 -1.50
CA GLY A 120 -12.08 -4.26 -0.68
C GLY A 120 -13.59 -4.08 -0.68
N LYS A 121 -14.15 -3.70 0.47
CA LYS A 121 -15.49 -3.11 0.51
C LYS A 121 -15.51 -1.82 -0.29
N LEU A 122 -16.62 -1.53 -0.96
CA LEU A 122 -16.80 -0.30 -1.74
C LEU A 122 -17.35 0.79 -0.84
N PHE A 123 -16.47 1.64 -0.27
CA PHE A 123 -16.91 2.81 0.49
C PHE A 123 -17.25 3.99 -0.42
N GLU A 124 -16.47 4.18 -1.50
CA GLU A 124 -16.63 5.33 -2.39
C GLU A 124 -16.83 4.94 -3.86
N GLY A 125 -16.17 3.87 -4.32
CA GLY A 125 -16.24 3.42 -5.71
C GLY A 125 -17.46 2.57 -6.03
N THR A 126 -17.61 2.23 -7.30
CA THR A 126 -18.66 1.37 -7.84
C THR A 126 -18.17 -0.05 -8.07
N PHE A 127 -19.10 -1.01 -8.18
CA PHE A 127 -18.76 -2.40 -8.56
C PHE A 127 -18.01 -2.47 -9.89
N SER A 128 -18.38 -1.62 -10.87
CA SER A 128 -17.72 -1.55 -12.17
C SER A 128 -16.27 -1.07 -12.06
N GLN A 129 -16.02 -0.07 -11.20
CA GLN A 129 -14.65 0.41 -10.93
C GLN A 129 -13.81 -0.68 -10.27
N MET A 130 -14.28 -1.31 -9.19
CA MET A 130 -13.55 -2.39 -8.52
C MET A 130 -13.30 -3.57 -9.47
N HIS A 131 -14.29 -3.99 -10.23
CA HIS A 131 -14.12 -5.07 -11.22
C HIS A 131 -13.07 -4.70 -12.28
N THR A 132 -13.06 -3.46 -12.77
CA THR A 132 -12.05 -2.97 -13.72
C THR A 132 -10.65 -2.96 -13.09
N SER A 133 -10.53 -2.50 -11.85
CA SER A 133 -9.29 -2.50 -11.06
C SER A 133 -8.75 -3.92 -10.87
N LEU A 134 -9.59 -4.87 -10.43
CA LEU A 134 -9.20 -6.28 -10.27
C LEU A 134 -8.81 -6.93 -11.61
N LYS A 135 -9.53 -6.62 -12.70
CA LYS A 135 -9.20 -7.09 -14.06
C LYS A 135 -7.89 -6.51 -14.59
N LEU A 136 -7.48 -5.34 -14.13
CA LEU A 136 -6.17 -4.78 -14.44
C LEU A 136 -5.07 -5.53 -13.67
N LEU A 137 -5.27 -5.74 -12.37
CA LEU A 137 -4.31 -6.46 -11.52
C LEU A 137 -4.14 -7.93 -11.92
N SER A 138 -5.20 -8.58 -12.42
CA SER A 138 -5.14 -9.98 -12.87
C SER A 138 -4.26 -10.20 -14.12
N LYS A 139 -3.86 -9.13 -14.81
CA LYS A 139 -2.90 -9.19 -15.93
C LYS A 139 -1.44 -9.19 -15.49
N LEU A 140 -1.17 -8.96 -14.20
CA LEU A 140 0.19 -9.02 -13.66
C LEU A 140 0.72 -10.47 -13.71
N PRO A 141 2.05 -10.68 -13.72
CA PRO A 141 2.61 -12.02 -13.77
C PRO A 141 2.09 -12.89 -12.61
N GLY A 142 1.70 -14.14 -12.89
CA GLY A 142 1.20 -15.05 -11.84
C GLY A 142 2.23 -15.39 -10.76
N SER A 143 3.51 -15.08 -10.97
CA SER A 143 4.58 -15.19 -9.97
C SER A 143 4.68 -13.99 -9.02
N ILE A 144 3.89 -12.92 -9.22
CA ILE A 144 3.94 -11.73 -8.40
C ILE A 144 3.44 -12.04 -6.98
N LYS A 145 4.17 -11.59 -5.97
CA LYS A 145 3.77 -11.72 -4.57
C LYS A 145 2.85 -10.57 -4.20
N ILE A 146 1.70 -10.91 -3.62
CA ILE A 146 0.68 -9.94 -3.22
C ILE A 146 0.85 -9.63 -1.73
N PHE A 147 0.92 -8.35 -1.39
CA PHE A 147 0.97 -7.83 -0.03
C PHE A 147 -0.21 -6.89 0.18
N CYS A 148 -1.29 -7.44 0.72
CA CYS A 148 -2.47 -6.69 1.12
C CYS A 148 -2.36 -6.21 2.58
N ALA A 149 -3.14 -5.21 2.97
CA ALA A 149 -2.98 -4.58 4.28
C ALA A 149 -3.61 -5.36 5.44
N HIS A 150 -4.66 -6.16 5.17
CA HIS A 150 -5.44 -6.82 6.21
C HIS A 150 -5.39 -8.35 6.13
N GLU A 151 -5.40 -8.99 7.30
CA GLU A 151 -5.48 -10.45 7.45
C GLU A 151 -6.95 -10.93 7.41
N TYR A 152 -7.58 -10.78 6.24
CA TYR A 152 -8.98 -11.22 6.01
C TYR A 152 -9.08 -12.57 5.30
N THR A 153 -7.96 -13.23 5.03
CA THR A 153 -7.88 -14.45 4.20
C THR A 153 -8.87 -15.53 4.61
N LYS A 154 -8.93 -15.85 5.91
CA LYS A 154 -9.85 -16.87 6.44
C LYS A 154 -11.32 -16.55 6.15
N LYS A 155 -11.75 -15.32 6.46
CA LYS A 155 -13.15 -14.88 6.26
C LYS A 155 -13.51 -14.86 4.78
N ASN A 156 -12.57 -14.48 3.93
CA ASN A 156 -12.76 -14.48 2.50
C ASN A 156 -12.93 -15.90 1.93
N ILE A 157 -12.14 -16.87 2.43
CA ILE A 157 -12.31 -18.29 2.07
C ILE A 157 -13.67 -18.81 2.56
N GLU A 158 -14.06 -18.49 3.79
CA GLU A 158 -15.37 -18.89 4.34
C GLU A 158 -16.52 -18.38 3.47
N PHE A 159 -16.45 -17.14 2.97
CA PHE A 159 -17.41 -16.60 2.01
C PHE A 159 -17.34 -17.29 0.64
N ALA A 160 -16.15 -17.52 0.09
CA ALA A 160 -16.00 -18.18 -1.20
C ALA A 160 -16.65 -19.58 -1.21
N LEU A 161 -16.49 -20.34 -0.12
CA LEU A 161 -17.11 -21.66 0.05
C LEU A 161 -18.64 -21.64 0.12
N THR A 162 -19.29 -20.49 0.39
CA THR A 162 -20.76 -20.40 0.30
C THR A 162 -21.26 -20.18 -1.13
N GLU A 163 -20.39 -19.68 -2.01
CA GLU A 163 -20.72 -19.33 -3.41
C GLU A 163 -20.24 -20.39 -4.42
N GLU A 164 -19.19 -21.15 -4.09
CA GLU A 164 -18.74 -22.32 -4.87
C GLU A 164 -19.75 -23.48 -4.73
N LYS A 165 -20.63 -23.62 -5.73
CA LYS A 165 -21.55 -24.76 -5.89
C LYS A 165 -20.96 -25.83 -6.81
#